data_AF-A0A1A8D743-F1
#
_entry.id   AF-A0A1A8D743-F1
#
_cell.length_a   1.000
_cell.length_b   1.000
_cell.length_c   1.000
_cell.angle_alpha   90.00
_cell.angle_beta   90.00
_cell.angle_gamma   90.00
#
_symmetry.space_group_name_H-M   'P 1'
#
loop_
_entity.id
_entity.type
_entity.pdbx_description
1 polymer ?
#
loop_
_entity_poly.entity_id
_entity_poly.type
_entity_poly.pdbx_seq_one_letter_code
_entity_poly.pdbx_strand_id
1 'polypeptide(L)'
;MMAPACILRLRAWLFMVFLCLTANTGVLRFAAATIQGYIEDIDMTCPSVCRCDEDFIYCNDRGLSSIPSLPPTASVLYLQNNHINNPGLPISLERHLSVRVVYLYDNELDEFPMHLPPSVRELHLQDNNIRTIPRTTLARMPLLEKLHLDDNSISTVSIEDQAFADNPRLRLLFLSRNHLSSIPSGLPNSLEELRLDDNRISTIPTHAFRGLSSLRCLVLDGNLLANQRIADDTFSRLSNLTELSLVRNSLQTPPVNLPSAHLQRLSLQDNALTHMPRGSLDGMHRLQRLDLSGNNLTTLPRGLFKDLENLGQLLVRGNPWHCGCNLRWLYDWLHARGNSITVRGLTCHGPDRVRDMALIDLSSEMEECEVVKITATKDKVTVGGAESSTTNTPPQGSLFTLRSKRPGLGLPDSGLDYTLSSSGVGKSLALNVKPLSHNSVRVTWSVAQPSSSFRLSWLRLGTGNAMGSITE
;
A
#
# COMPACT_ATOMS: atom_id res chain seq x y z
N MET A 1 -15.87 94.35 18.46
CA MET A 1 -14.81 94.31 17.42
C MET A 1 -13.92 93.10 17.71
N MET A 2 -13.88 92.09 16.83
CA MET A 2 -12.91 90.98 16.99
C MET A 2 -11.58 91.35 16.33
N ALA A 3 -10.47 90.89 16.91
CA ALA A 3 -9.12 91.37 16.57
C ALA A 3 -8.64 90.90 15.17
N PRO A 4 -7.81 91.70 14.46
CA PRO A 4 -7.33 91.39 13.11
C PRO A 4 -6.60 90.05 12.96
N ALA A 5 -5.98 89.55 14.04
CA ALA A 5 -5.24 88.30 14.06
C ALA A 5 -6.09 87.03 13.82
N CYS A 6 -7.40 87.09 14.08
CA CYS A 6 -8.27 85.91 13.98
C CYS A 6 -8.62 85.59 12.51
N ILE A 7 -8.89 86.61 11.70
CA ILE A 7 -9.25 86.48 10.27
C ILE A 7 -8.06 85.96 9.45
N LEU A 8 -6.83 86.37 9.80
CA LEU A 8 -5.61 85.93 9.11
C LEU A 8 -5.34 84.43 9.31
N ARG A 9 -5.56 83.91 10.53
CA ARG A 9 -5.44 82.48 10.83
C ARG A 9 -6.51 81.65 10.14
N LEU A 10 -7.76 82.12 10.08
CA LEU A 10 -8.84 81.41 9.38
C LEU A 10 -8.58 81.32 7.86
N ARG A 11 -8.07 82.40 7.24
CA ARG A 11 -7.65 82.41 5.83
C ARG A 11 -6.49 81.43 5.57
N ALA A 12 -5.46 81.41 6.41
CA ALA A 12 -4.36 80.46 6.27
C ALA A 12 -4.83 79.00 6.40
N TRP A 13 -5.76 78.72 7.32
CA TRP A 13 -6.30 77.36 7.51
C TRP A 13 -7.16 76.91 6.31
N LEU A 14 -8.05 77.78 5.82
CA LEU A 14 -8.83 77.51 4.60
C LEU A 14 -7.93 77.32 3.36
N PHE A 15 -6.84 78.09 3.24
CA PHE A 15 -5.88 77.95 2.14
C PHE A 15 -5.14 76.61 2.19
N MET A 16 -4.74 76.14 3.39
CA MET A 16 -4.13 74.82 3.58
C MET A 16 -5.12 73.67 3.31
N VAL A 17 -6.38 73.81 3.71
CA VAL A 17 -7.45 72.84 3.38
C VAL A 17 -7.69 72.79 1.87
N PHE A 18 -7.72 73.94 1.19
CA PHE A 18 -7.87 74.01 -0.26
C PHE A 18 -6.67 73.39 -1.00
N LEU A 19 -5.44 73.67 -0.55
CA LEU A 19 -4.21 73.02 -1.06
C LEU A 19 -4.27 71.49 -0.88
N CYS A 20 -4.69 71.01 0.29
CA CYS A 20 -4.82 69.58 0.58
C CYS A 20 -5.90 68.90 -0.27
N LEU A 21 -7.04 69.57 -0.51
CA LEU A 21 -8.07 69.11 -1.44
C LEU A 21 -7.55 69.07 -2.87
N THR A 22 -6.87 70.11 -3.36
CA THR A 22 -6.31 70.11 -4.71
C THR A 22 -5.21 69.07 -4.91
N ALA A 23 -4.35 68.85 -3.90
CA ALA A 23 -3.35 67.79 -3.90
C ALA A 23 -4.00 66.40 -3.95
N ASN A 24 -5.05 66.16 -3.16
CA ASN A 24 -5.82 64.93 -3.23
C ASN A 24 -6.53 64.74 -4.59
N THR A 25 -7.05 65.80 -5.23
CA THR A 25 -7.58 65.67 -6.60
C THR A 25 -6.49 65.42 -7.65
N GLY A 26 -5.27 65.90 -7.42
CA GLY A 26 -4.10 65.59 -8.24
C GLY A 26 -3.69 64.12 -8.10
N VAL A 27 -3.62 63.61 -6.86
CA VAL A 27 -3.34 62.19 -6.58
C VAL A 27 -4.48 61.28 -7.04
N LEU A 28 -5.75 61.69 -6.92
CA LEU A 28 -6.88 60.94 -7.47
C LEU A 28 -6.93 60.98 -8.99
N ARG A 29 -6.49 62.06 -9.65
CA ARG A 29 -6.34 62.09 -11.12
C ARG A 29 -5.13 61.31 -11.60
N PHE A 30 -4.02 61.29 -10.86
CA PHE A 30 -2.88 60.43 -11.16
C PHE A 30 -3.24 58.96 -10.90
N ALA A 31 -3.91 58.63 -9.79
CA ALA A 31 -4.41 57.29 -9.55
C ALA A 31 -5.44 56.88 -10.60
N ALA A 32 -6.38 57.74 -10.97
CA ALA A 32 -7.34 57.47 -12.04
C ALA A 32 -6.65 57.32 -13.40
N ALA A 33 -5.66 58.15 -13.75
CA ALA A 33 -4.91 58.02 -15.01
C ALA A 33 -4.00 56.78 -15.03
N THR A 34 -3.36 56.44 -13.91
CA THR A 34 -2.59 55.20 -13.75
C THR A 34 -3.51 53.98 -13.78
N ILE A 35 -4.73 54.04 -13.23
CA ILE A 35 -5.74 52.97 -13.34
C ILE A 35 -6.30 52.89 -14.77
N GLN A 36 -6.57 54.02 -15.43
CA GLN A 36 -7.03 54.07 -16.83
C GLN A 36 -5.94 53.60 -17.82
N GLY A 37 -4.66 53.68 -17.42
CA GLY A 37 -3.51 53.12 -18.15
C GLY A 37 -2.99 51.77 -17.64
N TYR A 38 -3.62 51.19 -16.60
CA TYR A 38 -3.38 49.80 -16.16
C TYR A 38 -4.58 48.88 -16.45
N ILE A 39 -5.70 49.44 -16.90
CA ILE A 39 -6.77 48.73 -17.60
C ILE A 39 -6.54 48.95 -19.11
N GLU A 40 -5.31 48.67 -19.56
CA GLU A 40 -5.13 48.15 -20.92
C GLU A 40 -5.69 46.72 -20.91
N ASP A 41 -6.40 46.36 -21.98
CA ASP A 41 -7.20 45.15 -22.12
C ASP A 41 -6.58 43.90 -21.46
N ILE A 42 -7.16 43.46 -20.34
CA ILE A 42 -6.99 42.07 -19.90
C ILE A 42 -7.70 41.24 -20.96
N ASP A 43 -6.90 40.66 -21.85
CA ASP A 43 -7.33 40.00 -23.09
C ASP A 43 -8.52 39.06 -22.84
N MET A 44 -9.73 39.57 -23.11
CA MET A 44 -10.98 38.81 -23.15
C MET A 44 -11.08 38.01 -24.47
N THR A 45 -10.03 38.04 -25.29
CA THR A 45 -9.99 37.37 -26.58
C THR A 45 -9.59 35.91 -26.39
N CYS A 46 -10.42 35.00 -26.89
CA CYS A 46 -10.04 33.59 -26.98
C CYS A 46 -8.94 33.45 -28.04
N PRO A 47 -7.84 32.72 -27.79
CA PRO A 47 -6.83 32.43 -28.80
C PRO A 47 -7.46 31.82 -30.04
N SER A 48 -7.09 32.31 -31.23
CA SER A 48 -7.61 31.80 -32.52
C SER A 48 -7.35 30.31 -32.77
N VAL A 49 -6.34 29.74 -32.09
CA VAL A 49 -6.02 28.31 -32.13
C VAL A 49 -6.99 27.50 -31.25
N CYS A 50 -7.52 28.08 -30.18
CA CYS A 50 -8.44 27.44 -29.24
C CYS A 50 -9.90 27.82 -29.53
N ARG A 51 -10.83 27.20 -28.80
CA ARG A 51 -12.24 27.60 -28.73
C ARG A 51 -12.63 27.79 -27.28
N CYS A 52 -13.28 28.90 -26.95
CA CYS A 52 -13.74 29.21 -25.60
C CYS A 52 -15.27 29.31 -25.59
N ASP A 53 -15.91 28.80 -24.55
CA ASP A 53 -17.36 28.66 -24.43
C ASP A 53 -17.74 28.84 -22.95
N GLU A 54 -18.11 30.06 -22.56
CA GLU A 54 -18.40 30.49 -21.17
C GLU A 54 -17.34 30.04 -20.14
N ASP A 55 -17.61 28.94 -19.42
CA ASP A 55 -16.77 28.35 -18.38
C ASP A 55 -15.69 27.38 -18.90
N PHE A 56 -15.68 27.06 -20.20
CA PHE A 56 -14.87 26.00 -20.80
C PHE A 56 -13.89 26.55 -21.86
N ILE A 57 -12.65 26.09 -21.81
CA ILE A 57 -11.64 26.38 -22.84
C ILE A 57 -11.18 25.07 -23.49
N TYR A 58 -11.37 24.96 -24.80
CA TYR A 58 -10.98 23.85 -25.64
C TYR A 58 -9.70 24.21 -26.42
N CYS A 59 -8.57 23.76 -25.91
CA CYS A 59 -7.24 23.85 -26.52
C CYS A 59 -6.63 22.44 -26.78
N ASN A 60 -7.42 21.38 -26.65
CA ASN A 60 -7.05 19.98 -26.89
C ASN A 60 -6.82 19.65 -28.38
N ASP A 61 -6.09 18.57 -28.69
CA ASP A 61 -5.94 18.00 -30.05
C ASP A 61 -5.46 19.02 -31.12
N ARG A 62 -4.53 19.91 -30.76
CA ARG A 62 -4.12 21.06 -31.58
C ARG A 62 -2.62 21.12 -31.92
N GLY A 63 -1.85 20.14 -31.45
CA GLY A 63 -0.40 20.11 -31.62
C GLY A 63 0.32 21.27 -30.92
N LEU A 64 -0.26 21.80 -29.85
CA LEU A 64 0.32 22.91 -29.07
C LEU A 64 1.59 22.46 -28.37
N SER A 65 2.68 23.23 -28.49
CA SER A 65 3.89 23.06 -27.67
C SER A 65 3.91 23.95 -26.43
N SER A 66 3.04 24.95 -26.37
CA SER A 66 2.84 25.84 -25.22
C SER A 66 1.39 26.30 -25.13
N ILE A 67 0.97 26.68 -23.92
CA ILE A 67 -0.37 27.17 -23.65
C ILE A 67 -0.44 28.66 -24.07
N PRO A 68 -1.36 29.05 -24.97
CA PRO A 68 -1.55 30.46 -25.36
C PRO A 68 -2.16 31.29 -24.20
N SER A 69 -2.18 32.61 -24.34
CA SER A 69 -2.86 33.50 -23.37
C SER A 69 -4.35 33.16 -23.26
N LEU A 70 -4.80 32.66 -22.12
CA LEU A 70 -6.19 32.25 -21.92
C LEU A 70 -7.03 33.37 -21.24
N PRO A 71 -8.34 33.46 -21.51
CA PRO A 71 -9.23 34.35 -20.76
C PRO A 71 -9.39 33.86 -19.30
N PRO A 72 -9.41 34.77 -18.30
CA PRO A 72 -9.33 34.43 -16.88
C PRO A 72 -10.63 33.89 -16.26
N THR A 73 -11.73 33.89 -17.02
CA THR A 73 -13.07 33.54 -16.51
C THR A 73 -13.32 32.04 -16.41
N ALA A 74 -12.61 31.21 -17.19
CA ALA A 74 -12.91 29.79 -17.32
C ALA A 74 -12.74 28.99 -16.02
N SER A 75 -13.56 27.96 -15.88
CA SER A 75 -13.56 27.00 -14.77
C SER A 75 -12.91 25.66 -15.17
N VAL A 76 -12.95 25.30 -16.46
CA VAL A 76 -12.41 24.04 -17.00
C VAL A 76 -11.48 24.31 -18.19
N LEU A 77 -10.28 23.74 -18.14
CA LEU A 77 -9.29 23.80 -19.22
C LEU A 77 -9.09 22.42 -19.85
N TYR A 78 -9.34 22.29 -21.15
CA TYR A 78 -9.01 21.13 -21.96
C TYR A 78 -7.74 21.41 -22.77
N LEU A 79 -6.61 20.82 -22.37
CA LEU A 79 -5.28 21.00 -22.95
C LEU A 79 -4.65 19.65 -23.36
N GLN A 80 -5.41 18.55 -23.28
CA GLN A 80 -4.94 17.20 -23.59
C GLN A 80 -4.56 16.99 -25.06
N ASN A 81 -3.88 15.88 -25.35
CA ASN A 81 -3.55 15.44 -26.71
C ASN A 81 -2.76 16.53 -27.48
N ASN A 82 -1.65 16.97 -26.90
CA ASN A 82 -0.80 18.05 -27.41
C ASN A 82 0.69 17.72 -27.17
N HIS A 83 1.59 18.63 -27.53
CA HIS A 83 3.04 18.51 -27.32
C HIS A 83 3.53 19.45 -26.20
N ILE A 84 2.69 19.72 -25.18
CA ILE A 84 3.02 20.69 -24.14
C ILE A 84 4.05 20.07 -23.19
N ASN A 85 5.21 20.72 -23.11
CA ASN A 85 6.27 20.41 -22.15
C ASN A 85 6.28 21.42 -20.98
N ASN A 86 7.10 21.18 -19.96
CA ASN A 86 7.15 22.03 -18.76
C ASN A 86 7.40 23.54 -19.05
N PRO A 87 8.35 23.93 -19.93
CA PRO A 87 8.49 25.32 -20.41
C PRO A 87 7.26 25.90 -21.11
N GLY A 88 6.39 25.05 -21.66
CA GLY A 88 5.15 25.41 -22.33
C GLY A 88 4.04 25.91 -21.40
N LEU A 89 4.18 25.82 -20.07
CA LEU A 89 3.23 26.38 -19.10
C LEU A 89 3.60 27.82 -18.71
N PRO A 90 2.81 28.85 -19.10
CA PRO A 90 3.11 30.23 -18.78
C PRO A 90 2.75 30.59 -17.34
N ILE A 91 3.57 31.45 -16.72
CA ILE A 91 3.38 31.96 -15.35
C ILE A 91 2.04 32.72 -15.19
N SER A 92 1.47 33.25 -16.27
CA SER A 92 0.14 33.89 -16.27
C SER A 92 -0.98 32.95 -15.82
N LEU A 93 -0.83 31.64 -16.02
CA LEU A 93 -1.83 30.63 -15.65
C LEU A 93 -2.10 30.62 -14.14
N GLU A 94 -1.09 30.92 -13.31
CA GLU A 94 -1.22 31.03 -11.85
C GLU A 94 -2.28 32.06 -11.40
N ARG A 95 -2.59 33.05 -12.24
CA ARG A 95 -3.59 34.11 -11.96
C ARG A 95 -5.04 33.69 -12.27
N HIS A 96 -5.27 32.51 -12.86
CA HIS A 96 -6.58 32.06 -13.30
C HIS A 96 -7.38 31.41 -12.15
N LEU A 97 -7.73 32.22 -11.14
CA LEU A 97 -8.34 31.76 -9.87
C LEU A 97 -9.74 31.13 -10.02
N SER A 98 -10.37 31.22 -11.20
CA SER A 98 -11.65 30.58 -11.51
C SER A 98 -11.50 29.10 -11.86
N VAL A 99 -10.32 28.68 -12.36
CA VAL A 99 -10.08 27.34 -12.88
C VAL A 99 -10.08 26.30 -11.76
N ARG A 100 -10.89 25.25 -11.94
CA ARG A 100 -11.07 24.13 -10.99
C ARG A 100 -10.63 22.80 -11.56
N VAL A 101 -10.77 22.61 -12.87
CA VAL A 101 -10.45 21.36 -13.57
C VAL A 101 -9.47 21.63 -14.70
N VAL A 102 -8.39 20.86 -14.76
CA VAL A 102 -7.37 20.97 -15.82
C VAL A 102 -7.09 19.58 -16.39
N TYR A 103 -7.28 19.44 -17.70
CA TYR A 103 -6.93 18.26 -18.47
C TYR A 103 -5.64 18.51 -19.26
N LEU A 104 -4.53 17.89 -18.83
CA LEU A 104 -3.19 17.97 -19.43
C LEU A 104 -2.64 16.56 -19.74
N TYR A 105 -3.52 15.57 -19.91
CA TYR A 105 -3.12 14.22 -20.27
C TYR A 105 -2.67 14.12 -21.74
N ASP A 106 -1.96 13.05 -22.10
CA ASP A 106 -1.39 12.84 -23.45
C ASP A 106 -0.59 14.07 -23.93
N ASN A 107 0.53 14.31 -23.23
CA ASN A 107 1.42 15.48 -23.41
C ASN A 107 2.89 15.13 -23.10
N GLU A 108 3.79 16.11 -23.25
CA GLU A 108 5.25 15.94 -23.15
C GLU A 108 5.84 16.51 -21.84
N LEU A 109 5.13 16.37 -20.71
CA LEU A 109 5.61 16.83 -19.40
C LEU A 109 6.62 15.84 -18.80
N ASP A 110 7.84 16.29 -18.51
CA ASP A 110 8.91 15.51 -17.83
C ASP A 110 8.88 15.65 -16.29
N GLU A 111 8.30 16.73 -15.78
CA GLU A 111 8.21 17.05 -14.35
C GLU A 111 6.79 17.49 -13.97
N PHE A 112 6.45 17.46 -12.68
CA PHE A 112 5.17 17.96 -12.22
C PHE A 112 5.02 19.48 -12.50
N PRO A 113 3.91 19.95 -13.11
CA PRO A 113 3.78 21.31 -13.61
C PRO A 113 3.73 22.39 -12.50
N MET A 114 4.70 23.32 -12.52
CA MET A 114 4.86 24.33 -11.46
C MET A 114 3.86 25.49 -11.50
N HIS A 115 3.40 25.91 -12.68
CA HIS A 115 2.68 27.16 -12.90
C HIS A 115 1.15 27.02 -12.95
N LEU A 116 0.59 25.96 -12.37
CA LEU A 116 -0.86 25.74 -12.34
C LEU A 116 -1.60 26.69 -11.38
N PRO A 117 -2.90 26.97 -11.61
CA PRO A 117 -3.70 27.81 -10.72
C PRO A 117 -3.88 27.18 -9.32
N PRO A 118 -3.77 27.95 -8.22
CA PRO A 118 -3.94 27.43 -6.86
C PRO A 118 -5.40 27.02 -6.53
N SER A 119 -6.34 27.37 -7.40
CA SER A 119 -7.77 27.06 -7.32
C SER A 119 -8.14 25.65 -7.83
N VAL A 120 -7.19 24.95 -8.48
CA VAL A 120 -7.42 23.62 -9.06
C VAL A 120 -7.83 22.60 -7.99
N ARG A 121 -8.86 21.83 -8.34
CA ARG A 121 -9.44 20.74 -7.54
C ARG A 121 -9.27 19.39 -8.21
N GLU A 122 -9.23 19.35 -9.53
CA GLU A 122 -9.13 18.13 -10.31
C GLU A 122 -8.09 18.33 -11.42
N LEU A 123 -7.05 17.50 -11.38
CA LEU A 123 -5.90 17.61 -12.27
C LEU A 123 -5.63 16.26 -12.94
N HIS A 124 -5.69 16.26 -14.26
CA HIS A 124 -5.43 15.10 -15.11
C HIS A 124 -4.09 15.26 -15.82
N LEU A 125 -3.12 14.41 -15.48
CA LEU A 125 -1.75 14.42 -15.98
C LEU A 125 -1.30 13.02 -16.45
N GLN A 126 -2.26 12.12 -16.69
CA GLN A 126 -1.96 10.78 -17.19
C GLN A 126 -1.35 10.80 -18.60
N ASP A 127 -0.71 9.71 -19.03
CA ASP A 127 -0.10 9.59 -20.36
C ASP A 127 0.92 10.73 -20.63
N ASN A 128 1.88 10.89 -19.71
CA ASN A 128 2.94 11.90 -19.77
C ASN A 128 4.29 11.27 -19.39
N ASN A 129 5.37 12.05 -19.40
CA ASN A 129 6.72 11.59 -19.06
C ASN A 129 7.16 11.96 -17.63
N ILE A 130 6.21 12.31 -16.73
CA ILE A 130 6.52 12.91 -15.43
C ILE A 130 7.38 11.94 -14.61
N ARG A 131 8.52 12.43 -14.12
CA ARG A 131 9.42 11.68 -13.24
C ARG A 131 9.36 12.19 -11.81
N THR A 132 9.38 13.51 -11.61
CA THR A 132 9.56 14.17 -10.31
C THR A 132 8.25 14.75 -9.76
N ILE A 133 8.02 14.56 -8.46
CA ILE A 133 6.92 15.19 -7.70
C ILE A 133 7.53 15.98 -6.53
N PRO A 134 7.85 17.27 -6.74
CA PRO A 134 8.32 18.16 -5.69
C PRO A 134 7.17 18.62 -4.78
N ARG A 135 7.38 18.51 -3.47
CA ARG A 135 6.43 18.90 -2.41
C ARG A 135 6.03 20.36 -2.51
N THR A 136 7.01 21.23 -2.76
CA THR A 136 6.82 22.68 -2.87
C THR A 136 5.83 23.08 -3.95
N THR A 137 5.71 22.26 -5.01
CA THR A 137 4.76 22.52 -6.11
C THR A 137 3.37 22.00 -5.80
N LEU A 138 3.25 20.79 -5.25
CA LEU A 138 1.96 20.25 -4.80
C LEU A 138 1.31 21.14 -3.73
N ALA A 139 2.10 21.68 -2.80
CA ALA A 139 1.64 22.62 -1.77
C ALA A 139 1.03 23.92 -2.34
N ARG A 140 1.28 24.27 -3.61
CA ARG A 140 0.64 25.42 -4.27
C ARG A 140 -0.85 25.19 -4.58
N MET A 141 -1.31 23.95 -4.59
CA MET A 141 -2.70 23.55 -4.86
C MET A 141 -3.36 22.94 -3.61
N PRO A 142 -3.59 23.72 -2.53
CA PRO A 142 -4.17 23.21 -1.28
C PRO A 142 -5.66 22.81 -1.42
N LEU A 143 -6.29 23.17 -2.54
CA LEU A 143 -7.67 22.83 -2.87
C LEU A 143 -7.82 21.55 -3.70
N LEU A 144 -6.72 20.87 -4.05
CA LEU A 144 -6.73 19.66 -4.87
C LEU A 144 -7.52 18.53 -4.19
N GLU A 145 -8.53 18.02 -4.88
CA GLU A 145 -9.43 16.94 -4.45
C GLU A 145 -9.16 15.63 -5.21
N LYS A 146 -8.71 15.70 -6.47
CA LYS A 146 -8.38 14.55 -7.32
C LYS A 146 -7.10 14.80 -8.12
N LEU A 147 -6.23 13.79 -8.19
CA LEU A 147 -5.00 13.83 -8.95
C LEU A 147 -4.82 12.51 -9.72
N HIS A 148 -4.78 12.61 -11.06
CA HIS A 148 -4.50 11.51 -11.96
C HIS A 148 -3.08 11.66 -12.50
N LEU A 149 -2.23 10.68 -12.23
CA LEU A 149 -0.82 10.59 -12.65
C LEU A 149 -0.53 9.20 -13.24
N ASP A 150 -1.54 8.53 -13.77
CA ASP A 150 -1.45 7.22 -14.40
C ASP A 150 -0.52 7.26 -15.64
N ASP A 151 0.07 6.14 -16.05
CA ASP A 151 0.90 6.06 -17.27
C ASP A 151 1.98 7.17 -17.35
N ASN A 152 2.81 7.21 -16.31
CA ASN A 152 3.93 8.15 -16.18
C ASN A 152 5.22 7.42 -15.76
N SER A 153 6.32 8.15 -15.61
CA SER A 153 7.64 7.60 -15.25
C SER A 153 8.02 7.82 -13.78
N ILE A 154 7.05 8.00 -12.88
CA ILE A 154 7.29 8.37 -11.47
C ILE A 154 7.88 7.19 -10.71
N SER A 155 8.94 7.44 -9.94
CA SER A 155 9.60 6.47 -9.06
C SER A 155 9.48 6.91 -7.61
N THR A 156 9.60 5.99 -6.64
CA THR A 156 9.48 6.37 -5.23
C THR A 156 10.58 7.36 -4.78
N VAL A 157 11.76 7.31 -5.40
CA VAL A 157 12.90 8.21 -5.07
C VAL A 157 12.71 9.62 -5.65
N SER A 158 11.85 9.77 -6.67
CA SER A 158 11.58 11.06 -7.31
C SER A 158 10.31 11.74 -6.79
N ILE A 159 9.64 11.14 -5.80
CA ILE A 159 8.64 11.81 -4.95
C ILE A 159 9.35 12.34 -3.70
N GLU A 160 9.22 13.64 -3.44
CA GLU A 160 9.81 14.26 -2.23
C GLU A 160 9.15 13.73 -0.94
N ASP A 161 9.90 13.67 0.18
CA ASP A 161 9.31 13.18 1.43
C ASP A 161 8.17 14.09 1.90
N GLN A 162 7.04 13.47 2.25
CA GLN A 162 5.79 14.14 2.58
C GLN A 162 5.21 15.02 1.45
N ALA A 163 5.49 14.71 0.16
CA ALA A 163 5.03 15.51 -0.98
C ALA A 163 3.51 15.82 -0.99
N PHE A 164 2.68 14.88 -0.52
CA PHE A 164 1.21 15.01 -0.50
C PHE A 164 0.64 15.53 0.83
N ALA A 165 1.47 15.79 1.84
CA ALA A 165 1.00 16.16 3.18
C ALA A 165 0.33 17.54 3.24
N ASP A 166 0.73 18.45 2.33
CA ASP A 166 0.19 19.81 2.23
C ASP A 166 -1.08 19.90 1.35
N ASN A 167 -1.64 18.75 0.91
CA ASN A 167 -2.90 18.66 0.16
C ASN A 167 -4.02 18.04 1.01
N PRO A 168 -4.53 18.71 2.07
CA PRO A 168 -5.46 18.13 3.03
C PRO A 168 -6.85 17.82 2.45
N ARG A 169 -7.14 18.20 1.20
CA ARG A 169 -8.40 17.91 0.50
C ARG A 169 -8.32 16.75 -0.49
N LEU A 170 -7.14 16.17 -0.71
CA LEU A 170 -6.95 15.13 -1.73
C LEU A 170 -7.68 13.84 -1.34
N ARG A 171 -8.67 13.46 -2.14
CA ARG A 171 -9.55 12.30 -1.93
C ARG A 171 -9.21 11.16 -2.88
N LEU A 172 -8.87 11.44 -4.12
CA LEU A 172 -8.50 10.43 -5.12
C LEU A 172 -7.07 10.69 -5.59
N LEU A 173 -6.20 9.69 -5.48
CA LEU A 173 -4.82 9.71 -5.98
C LEU A 173 -4.58 8.45 -6.82
N PHE A 174 -4.42 8.63 -8.12
CA PHE A 174 -4.13 7.55 -9.05
C PHE A 174 -2.70 7.69 -9.58
N LEU A 175 -1.93 6.63 -9.38
CA LEU A 175 -0.51 6.49 -9.71
C LEU A 175 -0.29 5.14 -10.41
N SER A 176 -1.29 4.64 -11.13
CA SER A 176 -1.24 3.35 -11.82
C SER A 176 -0.22 3.38 -12.97
N ARG A 177 0.33 2.24 -13.37
CA ARG A 177 1.29 2.12 -14.49
C ARG A 177 2.46 3.11 -14.40
N ASN A 178 3.14 3.09 -13.26
CA ASN A 178 4.32 3.91 -12.95
C ASN A 178 5.53 3.03 -12.53
N HIS A 179 6.62 3.66 -12.10
CA HIS A 179 7.86 3.01 -11.68
C HIS A 179 8.06 2.98 -10.16
N LEU A 180 6.98 2.99 -9.36
CA LEU A 180 7.07 2.96 -7.90
C LEU A 180 7.58 1.60 -7.40
N SER A 181 8.49 1.61 -6.43
CA SER A 181 9.09 0.42 -5.81
C SER A 181 8.63 0.17 -4.36
N SER A 182 8.05 1.20 -3.74
CA SER A 182 7.34 1.16 -2.46
C SER A 182 6.25 2.24 -2.40
N ILE A 183 5.33 2.13 -1.44
CA ILE A 183 4.28 3.13 -1.19
C ILE A 183 4.92 4.49 -0.80
N PRO A 184 4.48 5.63 -1.37
CA PRO A 184 4.95 6.96 -0.98
C PRO A 184 4.67 7.31 0.49
N SER A 185 5.51 8.14 1.10
CA SER A 185 5.32 8.67 2.45
C SER A 185 4.40 9.92 2.45
N GLY A 186 3.73 10.16 3.57
CA GLY A 186 2.94 11.38 3.79
C GLY A 186 1.64 11.48 2.97
N LEU A 187 1.00 10.35 2.68
CA LEU A 187 -0.34 10.32 2.09
C LEU A 187 -1.36 11.01 3.03
N PRO A 188 -2.28 11.84 2.51
CA PRO A 188 -3.18 12.64 3.34
C PRO A 188 -4.35 11.83 3.91
N ASN A 189 -4.74 12.12 5.15
CA ASN A 189 -5.80 11.38 5.88
C ASN A 189 -7.21 11.50 5.26
N SER A 190 -7.41 12.43 4.32
CA SER A 190 -8.64 12.64 3.54
C SER A 190 -8.78 11.72 2.32
N LEU A 191 -7.74 10.92 2.02
CA LEU A 191 -7.74 10.01 0.88
C LEU A 191 -8.81 8.92 1.02
N GLU A 192 -9.66 8.80 0.01
CA GLU A 192 -10.76 7.84 -0.11
C GLU A 192 -10.44 6.71 -1.12
N GLU A 193 -9.67 7.01 -2.16
CA GLU A 193 -9.24 6.04 -3.18
C GLU A 193 -7.76 6.21 -3.51
N LEU A 194 -7.02 5.11 -3.45
CA LEU A 194 -5.61 5.04 -3.81
C LEU A 194 -5.39 3.92 -4.83
N ARG A 195 -4.95 4.29 -6.03
CA ARG A 195 -4.59 3.34 -7.09
C ARG A 195 -3.09 3.37 -7.34
N LEU A 196 -2.50 2.20 -7.23
CA LEU A 196 -1.07 1.93 -7.35
C LEU A 196 -0.82 0.65 -8.17
N ASP A 197 -1.79 0.27 -9.01
CA ASP A 197 -1.72 -0.91 -9.85
C ASP A 197 -0.66 -0.81 -10.96
N ASP A 198 -0.20 -1.97 -11.43
CA ASP A 198 0.78 -2.14 -12.51
C ASP A 198 2.07 -1.33 -12.30
N ASN A 199 2.55 -1.32 -11.05
CA ASN A 199 3.81 -0.72 -10.61
C ASN A 199 4.85 -1.83 -10.28
N ARG A 200 5.97 -1.46 -9.64
CA ARG A 200 7.05 -2.38 -9.23
C ARG A 200 7.15 -2.49 -7.71
N ILE A 201 6.04 -2.27 -7.00
CA ILE A 201 6.00 -2.20 -5.54
C ILE A 201 6.33 -3.56 -4.95
N SER A 202 7.45 -3.64 -4.25
CA SER A 202 7.96 -4.88 -3.63
C SER A 202 7.95 -4.83 -2.10
N THR A 203 7.79 -3.64 -1.52
CA THR A 203 7.74 -3.43 -0.06
C THR A 203 6.68 -2.41 0.31
N ILE A 204 6.00 -2.64 1.43
CA ILE A 204 5.12 -1.64 2.05
C ILE A 204 5.81 -1.17 3.35
N PRO A 205 6.25 0.10 3.42
CA PRO A 205 6.87 0.64 4.63
C PRO A 205 5.96 0.50 5.85
N THR A 206 6.56 0.30 7.03
CA THR A 206 5.81 0.35 8.28
C THR A 206 5.12 1.71 8.40
N HIS A 207 3.83 1.69 8.75
CA HIS A 207 2.99 2.88 8.86
C HIS A 207 2.69 3.64 7.55
N ALA A 208 2.96 3.10 6.36
CA ALA A 208 2.61 3.75 5.08
C ALA A 208 1.12 4.15 4.97
N PHE A 209 0.22 3.37 5.58
CA PHE A 209 -1.22 3.63 5.62
C PHE A 209 -1.72 4.22 6.96
N ARG A 210 -0.82 4.71 7.81
CA ARG A 210 -1.18 5.24 9.14
C ARG A 210 -1.93 6.57 8.99
N GLY A 211 -3.16 6.62 9.50
CA GLY A 211 -3.99 7.83 9.48
C GLY A 211 -5.00 7.88 8.34
N LEU A 212 -4.89 6.98 7.35
CA LEU A 212 -5.80 6.85 6.21
C LEU A 212 -7.14 6.18 6.59
N SER A 213 -7.79 6.68 7.64
CA SER A 213 -9.08 6.17 8.12
C SER A 213 -10.23 6.48 7.15
N SER A 214 -10.06 7.43 6.23
CA SER A 214 -11.02 7.77 5.19
C SER A 214 -10.99 6.82 3.99
N LEU A 215 -9.96 5.98 3.86
CA LEU A 215 -9.71 5.17 2.67
C LEU A 215 -10.78 4.08 2.51
N ARG A 216 -11.40 4.03 1.34
CA ARG A 216 -12.50 3.12 0.96
C ARG A 216 -12.07 2.10 -0.07
N CYS A 217 -11.19 2.47 -1.00
CA CYS A 217 -10.68 1.60 -2.05
C CYS A 217 -9.16 1.70 -2.14
N LEU A 218 -8.49 0.54 -2.11
CA LEU A 218 -7.06 0.39 -2.27
C LEU A 218 -6.77 -0.66 -3.34
N VAL A 219 -6.14 -0.23 -4.43
CA VAL A 219 -5.77 -1.08 -5.57
C VAL A 219 -4.25 -1.17 -5.65
N LEU A 220 -3.71 -2.38 -5.48
CA LEU A 220 -2.28 -2.71 -5.49
C LEU A 220 -1.98 -3.84 -6.49
N ASP A 221 -2.79 -3.91 -7.56
CA ASP A 221 -2.77 -5.01 -8.52
C ASP A 221 -1.51 -4.99 -9.38
N GLY A 222 -1.06 -6.13 -9.92
CA GLY A 222 0.08 -6.18 -10.86
C GLY A 222 1.41 -5.71 -10.28
N ASN A 223 1.64 -5.93 -8.99
CA ASN A 223 2.85 -5.52 -8.28
C ASN A 223 3.72 -6.71 -7.87
N LEU A 224 4.84 -6.43 -7.22
CA LEU A 224 5.85 -7.41 -6.79
C LEU A 224 5.74 -7.75 -5.29
N LEU A 225 4.54 -7.64 -4.71
CA LEU A 225 4.33 -7.84 -3.28
C LEU A 225 4.44 -9.33 -2.89
N ALA A 226 5.16 -9.59 -1.81
CA ALA A 226 5.29 -10.91 -1.19
C ALA A 226 5.12 -10.78 0.33
N ASN A 227 4.63 -11.84 0.99
CA ASN A 227 4.25 -11.79 2.42
C ASN A 227 5.38 -11.31 3.36
N GLN A 228 6.64 -11.64 3.07
CA GLN A 228 7.80 -11.25 3.89
C GLN A 228 8.11 -9.74 3.85
N ARG A 229 7.41 -8.97 2.99
CA ARG A 229 7.59 -7.53 2.77
C ARG A 229 6.37 -6.69 3.14
N ILE A 230 5.38 -7.31 3.78
CA ILE A 230 4.17 -6.69 4.32
C ILE A 230 4.19 -6.93 5.84
N ALA A 231 3.96 -5.90 6.65
CA ALA A 231 3.88 -6.06 8.10
C ALA A 231 2.47 -6.52 8.52
N ASP A 232 2.38 -7.30 9.60
CA ASP A 232 1.12 -7.88 10.07
C ASP A 232 0.05 -6.84 10.43
N ASP A 233 0.42 -5.58 10.73
CA ASP A 233 -0.50 -4.49 11.04
C ASP A 233 -0.77 -3.53 9.86
N THR A 234 -0.16 -3.74 8.69
CA THR A 234 -0.17 -2.82 7.54
C THR A 234 -1.57 -2.34 7.17
N PHE A 235 -2.53 -3.25 7.02
CA PHE A 235 -3.91 -2.91 6.61
C PHE A 235 -4.88 -2.72 7.79
N SER A 236 -4.47 -3.09 9.01
CA SER A 236 -5.35 -3.18 10.19
C SER A 236 -6.03 -1.87 10.59
N ARG A 237 -5.44 -0.72 10.20
CA ARG A 237 -5.91 0.64 10.55
C ARG A 237 -6.81 1.28 9.50
N LEU A 238 -7.05 0.61 8.37
CA LEU A 238 -7.91 1.09 7.27
C LEU A 238 -9.39 0.84 7.61
N SER A 239 -9.90 1.54 8.62
CA SER A 239 -11.19 1.22 9.28
C SER A 239 -12.42 1.32 8.38
N ASN A 240 -12.38 2.15 7.32
CA ASN A 240 -13.48 2.35 6.37
C ASN A 240 -13.25 1.65 5.02
N LEU A 241 -12.25 0.76 4.91
CA LEU A 241 -11.94 0.09 3.65
C LEU A 241 -13.11 -0.81 3.23
N THR A 242 -13.62 -0.56 2.02
CA THR A 242 -14.69 -1.32 1.37
C THR A 242 -14.16 -2.24 0.28
N GLU A 243 -13.04 -1.91 -0.33
CA GLU A 243 -12.42 -2.66 -1.42
C GLU A 243 -10.90 -2.75 -1.24
N LEU A 244 -10.39 -3.98 -1.32
CA LEU A 244 -8.97 -4.28 -1.37
C LEU A 244 -8.69 -5.19 -2.57
N SER A 245 -7.84 -4.70 -3.48
CA SER A 245 -7.36 -5.47 -4.63
C SER A 245 -5.85 -5.66 -4.51
N LEU A 246 -5.42 -6.93 -4.55
CA LEU A 246 -4.02 -7.39 -4.53
C LEU A 246 -3.79 -8.42 -5.66
N VAL A 247 -4.49 -8.27 -6.78
CA VAL A 247 -4.47 -9.13 -7.96
C VAL A 247 -3.07 -9.18 -8.59
N ARG A 248 -2.66 -10.27 -9.25
CA ARG A 248 -1.36 -10.35 -9.97
C ARG A 248 -0.17 -9.93 -9.07
N ASN A 249 -0.05 -10.54 -7.91
CA ASN A 249 1.07 -10.34 -6.97
C ASN A 249 1.72 -11.69 -6.62
N SER A 250 2.75 -11.68 -5.76
CA SER A 250 3.52 -12.88 -5.36
C SER A 250 3.16 -13.37 -3.95
N LEU A 251 1.90 -13.23 -3.53
CA LEU A 251 1.44 -13.66 -2.20
C LEU A 251 1.30 -15.18 -2.10
N GLN A 252 1.84 -15.78 -1.04
CA GLN A 252 1.74 -17.21 -0.70
C GLN A 252 0.62 -17.51 0.29
N THR A 253 0.22 -16.51 1.07
CA THR A 253 -0.96 -16.48 1.96
C THR A 253 -1.63 -15.10 1.87
N PRO A 254 -2.92 -14.95 2.22
CA PRO A 254 -3.51 -13.63 2.41
C PRO A 254 -2.72 -12.81 3.46
N PRO A 255 -2.73 -11.47 3.39
CA PRO A 255 -2.22 -10.64 4.47
C PRO A 255 -2.95 -10.92 5.79
N VAL A 256 -2.25 -10.80 6.91
CA VAL A 256 -2.83 -10.95 8.26
C VAL A 256 -3.56 -9.66 8.65
N ASN A 257 -4.54 -9.76 9.55
CA ASN A 257 -5.27 -8.62 10.13
C ASN A 257 -5.88 -7.65 9.11
N LEU A 258 -6.48 -8.18 8.04
CA LEU A 258 -7.28 -7.40 7.10
C LEU A 258 -8.45 -6.69 7.81
N PRO A 259 -8.80 -5.45 7.41
CA PRO A 259 -9.89 -4.71 8.05
C PRO A 259 -11.23 -5.37 7.75
N SER A 260 -11.92 -5.87 8.78
CA SER A 260 -13.16 -6.66 8.60
C SER A 260 -14.46 -5.86 8.69
N ALA A 261 -14.45 -4.68 9.32
CA ALA A 261 -15.66 -3.92 9.67
C ALA A 261 -16.47 -3.37 8.47
N HIS A 262 -15.80 -3.03 7.36
CA HIS A 262 -16.42 -2.38 6.21
C HIS A 262 -16.16 -3.07 4.86
N LEU A 263 -15.32 -4.11 4.82
CA LEU A 263 -14.86 -4.72 3.58
C LEU A 263 -16.00 -5.45 2.86
N GLN A 264 -16.20 -5.10 1.59
CA GLN A 264 -17.25 -5.61 0.70
C GLN A 264 -16.66 -6.41 -0.46
N ARG A 265 -15.49 -6.00 -0.98
CA ARG A 265 -14.79 -6.66 -2.10
C ARG A 265 -13.35 -6.96 -1.70
N LEU A 266 -12.96 -8.24 -1.82
CA LEU A 266 -11.60 -8.70 -1.62
C LEU A 266 -11.16 -9.52 -2.83
N SER A 267 -10.16 -9.00 -3.55
CA SER A 267 -9.62 -9.60 -4.78
C SER A 267 -8.18 -10.04 -4.54
N LEU A 268 -7.94 -11.35 -4.55
CA LEU A 268 -6.62 -11.98 -4.38
C LEU A 268 -6.26 -12.88 -5.57
N GLN A 269 -6.86 -12.62 -6.74
CA GLN A 269 -6.70 -13.47 -7.91
C GLN A 269 -5.28 -13.40 -8.51
N ASP A 270 -4.88 -14.41 -9.27
CA ASP A 270 -3.58 -14.50 -9.95
C ASP A 270 -2.39 -14.28 -8.99
N ASN A 271 -2.39 -15.02 -7.88
CA ASN A 271 -1.33 -15.02 -6.87
C ASN A 271 -0.76 -16.43 -6.70
N ALA A 272 0.19 -16.60 -5.76
CA ALA A 272 0.78 -17.89 -5.43
C ALA A 272 0.17 -18.52 -4.16
N LEU A 273 -1.09 -18.22 -3.83
CA LEU A 273 -1.69 -18.63 -2.55
C LEU A 273 -1.72 -20.16 -2.42
N THR A 274 -1.06 -20.70 -1.40
CA THR A 274 -0.97 -22.15 -1.14
C THR A 274 -2.00 -22.64 -0.13
N HIS A 275 -2.36 -21.78 0.82
CA HIS A 275 -3.35 -22.08 1.86
C HIS A 275 -3.98 -20.79 2.40
N MET A 276 -5.22 -20.90 2.88
CA MET A 276 -5.90 -19.87 3.65
C MET A 276 -5.70 -20.13 5.15
N PRO A 277 -5.12 -19.20 5.93
CA PRO A 277 -5.05 -19.33 7.39
C PRO A 277 -6.44 -19.38 8.03
N ARG A 278 -6.58 -20.11 9.14
CA ARG A 278 -7.80 -20.08 9.97
C ARG A 278 -7.99 -18.67 10.54
N GLY A 279 -9.21 -18.16 10.51
CA GLY A 279 -9.54 -16.81 10.99
C GLY A 279 -9.18 -15.67 10.05
N SER A 280 -8.64 -15.94 8.85
CA SER A 280 -8.23 -14.89 7.89
C SER A 280 -9.38 -14.02 7.36
N LEU A 281 -10.63 -14.47 7.48
CA LEU A 281 -11.85 -13.76 7.08
C LEU A 281 -12.83 -13.56 8.26
N ASP A 282 -12.37 -13.71 9.51
CA ASP A 282 -13.23 -13.57 10.69
C ASP A 282 -13.77 -12.13 10.84
N GLY A 283 -15.03 -12.01 11.23
CA GLY A 283 -15.75 -10.74 11.41
C GLY A 283 -16.08 -9.98 10.11
N MET A 284 -15.81 -10.54 8.92
CA MET A 284 -16.07 -9.89 7.63
C MET A 284 -17.55 -9.95 7.20
N HIS A 285 -18.47 -9.54 8.08
CA HIS A 285 -19.92 -9.66 7.89
C HIS A 285 -20.48 -8.91 6.67
N ARG A 286 -19.75 -7.92 6.15
CA ARG A 286 -20.14 -7.11 4.98
C ARG A 286 -19.54 -7.57 3.65
N LEU A 287 -18.73 -8.63 3.64
CA LEU A 287 -18.07 -9.10 2.43
C LEU A 287 -19.10 -9.68 1.44
N GLN A 288 -19.20 -9.07 0.26
CA GLN A 288 -20.14 -9.45 -0.80
C GLN A 288 -19.46 -10.25 -1.91
N ARG A 289 -18.19 -9.94 -2.21
CA ARG A 289 -17.40 -10.58 -3.26
C ARG A 289 -16.02 -10.98 -2.75
N LEU A 290 -15.69 -12.26 -2.92
CA LEU A 290 -14.38 -12.83 -2.67
C LEU A 290 -13.87 -13.51 -3.95
N ASP A 291 -12.73 -13.05 -4.46
CA ASP A 291 -12.03 -13.69 -5.58
C ASP A 291 -10.67 -14.25 -5.15
N LEU A 292 -10.53 -15.56 -5.30
CA LEU A 292 -9.32 -16.36 -5.04
C LEU A 292 -8.87 -17.09 -6.32
N SER A 293 -9.36 -16.70 -7.50
CA SER A 293 -9.08 -17.40 -8.75
C SER A 293 -7.59 -17.34 -9.15
N GLY A 294 -7.10 -18.29 -9.94
CA GLY A 294 -5.70 -18.27 -10.42
C GLY A 294 -4.68 -18.40 -9.29
N ASN A 295 -4.90 -19.34 -8.36
CA ASN A 295 -4.05 -19.56 -7.20
C ASN A 295 -3.69 -21.06 -7.06
N ASN A 296 -2.86 -21.40 -6.07
CA ASN A 296 -2.41 -22.77 -5.83
C ASN A 296 -3.11 -23.41 -4.62
N LEU A 297 -4.39 -23.06 -4.38
CA LEU A 297 -5.15 -23.58 -3.23
C LEU A 297 -5.63 -25.01 -3.51
N THR A 298 -5.27 -25.93 -2.61
CA THR A 298 -5.78 -27.31 -2.65
C THR A 298 -7.00 -27.51 -1.75
N THR A 299 -7.16 -26.71 -0.71
CA THR A 299 -8.23 -26.85 0.29
C THR A 299 -8.51 -25.54 1.01
N LEU A 300 -9.73 -25.39 1.55
CA LEU A 300 -10.09 -24.30 2.47
C LEU A 300 -10.32 -24.86 3.89
N PRO A 301 -9.87 -24.16 4.95
CA PRO A 301 -10.07 -24.62 6.33
C PRO A 301 -11.54 -24.52 6.75
N ARG A 302 -12.01 -25.53 7.50
CA ARG A 302 -13.37 -25.54 8.06
C ARG A 302 -13.63 -24.28 8.90
N GLY A 303 -14.77 -23.64 8.63
CA GLY A 303 -15.22 -22.44 9.33
C GLY A 303 -14.70 -21.13 8.76
N LEU A 304 -13.94 -21.14 7.65
CA LEU A 304 -13.47 -19.91 6.98
C LEU A 304 -14.61 -18.93 6.62
N PHE A 305 -15.79 -19.46 6.30
CA PHE A 305 -16.95 -18.68 5.85
C PHE A 305 -18.02 -18.47 6.94
N LYS A 306 -17.68 -18.67 8.22
CA LYS A 306 -18.65 -18.63 9.33
C LYS A 306 -19.35 -17.27 9.49
N ASP A 307 -18.60 -16.18 9.32
CA ASP A 307 -19.07 -14.80 9.52
C ASP A 307 -19.53 -14.12 8.22
N LEU A 308 -19.39 -14.80 7.07
CA LEU A 308 -19.62 -14.24 5.73
C LEU A 308 -21.10 -14.26 5.33
N GLU A 309 -21.93 -13.58 6.12
CA GLU A 309 -23.40 -13.59 5.96
C GLU A 309 -23.85 -13.03 4.60
N ASN A 310 -23.27 -11.91 4.18
CA ASN A 310 -23.63 -11.17 2.96
C ASN A 310 -22.89 -11.61 1.68
N LEU A 311 -22.16 -12.73 1.71
CA LEU A 311 -21.36 -13.18 0.56
C LEU A 311 -22.26 -13.65 -0.60
N GLY A 312 -22.37 -12.81 -1.63
CA GLY A 312 -23.14 -13.09 -2.84
C GLY A 312 -22.32 -13.72 -3.98
N GLN A 313 -20.99 -13.57 -3.97
CA GLN A 313 -20.12 -14.08 -5.03
C GLN A 313 -18.80 -14.64 -4.49
N LEU A 314 -18.53 -15.91 -4.81
CA LEU A 314 -17.27 -16.61 -4.52
C LEU A 314 -16.66 -17.14 -5.81
N LEU A 315 -15.49 -16.63 -6.16
CA LEU A 315 -14.76 -16.96 -7.38
C LEU A 315 -13.45 -17.66 -7.00
N VAL A 316 -13.28 -18.88 -7.51
CA VAL A 316 -12.25 -19.85 -7.08
C VAL A 316 -11.70 -20.66 -8.26
N ARG A 317 -11.82 -20.12 -9.48
CA ARG A 317 -11.40 -20.79 -10.74
C ARG A 317 -9.88 -20.96 -10.78
N GLY A 318 -9.39 -21.96 -11.52
CA GLY A 318 -7.95 -22.14 -11.71
C GLY A 318 -7.18 -22.38 -10.41
N ASN A 319 -7.74 -23.19 -9.52
CA ASN A 319 -7.08 -23.70 -8.31
C ASN A 319 -7.09 -25.24 -8.32
N PRO A 320 -6.02 -25.92 -7.89
CA PRO A 320 -5.92 -27.37 -7.90
C PRO A 320 -6.65 -28.02 -6.70
N TRP A 321 -7.98 -27.88 -6.66
CA TRP A 321 -8.81 -28.36 -5.54
C TRP A 321 -8.67 -29.88 -5.32
N HIS A 322 -8.31 -30.26 -4.09
CA HIS A 322 -8.23 -31.66 -3.66
C HIS A 322 -9.49 -32.05 -2.87
N CYS A 323 -10.46 -32.64 -3.58
CA CYS A 323 -11.78 -32.99 -3.11
C CYS A 323 -11.78 -34.31 -2.33
N GLY A 324 -11.61 -34.20 -1.02
CA GLY A 324 -11.83 -35.27 -0.06
C GLY A 324 -12.50 -34.75 1.20
N CYS A 325 -12.40 -35.50 2.30
CA CYS A 325 -13.08 -35.17 3.57
C CYS A 325 -12.69 -33.81 4.18
N ASN A 326 -11.56 -33.24 3.75
CA ASN A 326 -11.13 -31.86 4.04
C ASN A 326 -12.07 -30.78 3.47
N LEU A 327 -12.74 -31.06 2.34
CA LEU A 327 -13.68 -30.15 1.67
C LEU A 327 -15.16 -30.53 1.90
N ARG A 328 -15.47 -31.62 2.61
CA ARG A 328 -16.86 -32.01 2.95
C ARG A 328 -17.67 -30.86 3.58
N TRP A 329 -17.06 -30.09 4.48
CA TRP A 329 -17.73 -28.94 5.11
C TRP A 329 -18.15 -27.86 4.09
N LEU A 330 -17.38 -27.72 3.00
CA LEU A 330 -17.67 -26.76 1.93
C LEU A 330 -18.78 -27.30 1.03
N TYR A 331 -18.79 -28.60 0.75
CA TYR A 331 -19.92 -29.28 0.10
C TYR A 331 -21.23 -29.06 0.87
N ASP A 332 -21.23 -29.31 2.19
CA ASP A 332 -22.40 -29.11 3.06
C ASP A 332 -22.86 -27.63 3.06
N TRP A 333 -21.90 -26.69 3.10
CA TRP A 333 -22.16 -25.26 3.08
C TRP A 333 -22.74 -24.76 1.75
N LEU A 334 -22.28 -25.31 0.61
CA LEU A 334 -22.84 -25.02 -0.71
C LEU A 334 -24.30 -25.48 -0.80
N HIS A 335 -24.59 -26.70 -0.34
CA HIS A 335 -25.96 -27.23 -0.28
C HIS A 335 -26.87 -26.41 0.63
N ALA A 336 -26.38 -25.98 1.80
CA ALA A 336 -27.15 -25.15 2.73
C ALA A 336 -27.43 -23.72 2.21
N ARG A 337 -26.51 -23.13 1.43
CA ARG A 337 -26.68 -21.79 0.82
C ARG A 337 -27.54 -21.81 -0.46
N GLY A 338 -27.51 -22.90 -1.22
CA GLY A 338 -28.24 -23.05 -2.48
C GLY A 338 -28.01 -21.88 -3.45
N ASN A 339 -29.09 -21.44 -4.11
CA ASN A 339 -29.03 -20.36 -5.11
C ASN A 339 -28.76 -18.95 -4.54
N SER A 340 -28.59 -18.78 -3.22
CA SER A 340 -28.33 -17.47 -2.61
C SER A 340 -26.93 -16.91 -2.93
N ILE A 341 -26.02 -17.73 -3.45
CA ILE A 341 -24.62 -17.35 -3.70
C ILE A 341 -24.15 -17.84 -5.08
N THR A 342 -23.52 -16.95 -5.85
CA THR A 342 -22.88 -17.32 -7.11
C THR A 342 -21.48 -17.85 -6.85
N VAL A 343 -21.34 -19.18 -6.87
CA VAL A 343 -20.05 -19.87 -6.71
C VAL A 343 -19.56 -20.38 -8.05
N ARG A 344 -18.29 -20.11 -8.41
CA ARG A 344 -17.70 -20.55 -9.69
C ARG A 344 -16.25 -21.00 -9.54
N GLY A 345 -15.92 -22.17 -10.11
CA GLY A 345 -14.55 -22.66 -10.20
C GLY A 345 -14.15 -23.77 -9.22
N LEU A 346 -15.11 -24.33 -8.47
CA LEU A 346 -14.91 -25.51 -7.62
C LEU A 346 -14.98 -26.81 -8.42
N THR A 347 -14.06 -26.95 -9.36
CA THR A 347 -13.77 -28.19 -10.11
C THR A 347 -12.61 -28.91 -9.44
N CYS A 348 -12.79 -30.17 -9.12
CA CYS A 348 -11.83 -31.01 -8.42
C CYS A 348 -10.68 -31.41 -9.35
N HIS A 349 -9.44 -31.15 -8.95
CA HIS A 349 -8.25 -31.58 -9.69
C HIS A 349 -7.71 -32.94 -9.21
N GLY A 350 -8.03 -33.32 -7.96
CA GLY A 350 -7.73 -34.65 -7.43
C GLY A 350 -8.58 -34.98 -6.20
N PRO A 351 -8.52 -36.23 -5.70
CA PRO A 351 -7.79 -37.38 -6.27
C PRO A 351 -8.39 -37.84 -7.62
N ASP A 352 -7.64 -38.64 -8.39
CA ASP A 352 -7.98 -38.96 -9.80
C ASP A 352 -9.40 -39.51 -10.04
N ARG A 353 -10.02 -40.14 -9.03
CA ARG A 353 -11.40 -40.66 -9.10
C ARG A 353 -12.46 -39.57 -9.32
N VAL A 354 -12.24 -38.38 -8.77
CA VAL A 354 -13.19 -37.24 -8.80
C VAL A 354 -12.65 -36.08 -9.62
N ARG A 355 -11.63 -36.33 -10.44
CA ARG A 355 -10.98 -35.31 -11.25
C ARG A 355 -11.94 -34.77 -12.32
N ASP A 356 -11.85 -33.46 -12.55
CA ASP A 356 -12.66 -32.66 -13.45
C ASP A 356 -14.18 -32.62 -13.12
N MET A 357 -14.61 -33.24 -12.03
CA MET A 357 -15.97 -33.14 -11.48
C MET A 357 -16.14 -31.85 -10.67
N ALA A 358 -17.33 -31.26 -10.64
CA ALA A 358 -17.62 -30.14 -9.75
C ALA A 358 -17.92 -30.63 -8.33
N LEU A 359 -17.43 -29.92 -7.30
CA LEU A 359 -17.60 -30.35 -5.90
C LEU A 359 -19.08 -30.57 -5.53
N ILE A 360 -19.99 -29.75 -6.06
CA ILE A 360 -21.43 -29.83 -5.74
C ILE A 360 -22.10 -31.12 -6.26
N ASP A 361 -21.53 -31.79 -7.26
CA ASP A 361 -22.09 -33.00 -7.87
C ASP A 361 -21.60 -34.30 -7.19
N LEU A 362 -20.66 -34.20 -6.24
CA LEU A 362 -20.05 -35.35 -5.54
C LEU A 362 -20.86 -35.77 -4.31
N SER A 363 -21.86 -36.63 -4.48
CA SER A 363 -22.67 -37.17 -3.36
C SER A 363 -21.99 -38.36 -2.66
N SER A 364 -21.83 -39.49 -3.36
CA SER A 364 -21.33 -40.76 -2.82
C SER A 364 -19.97 -40.64 -2.13
N GLU A 365 -19.02 -40.00 -2.79
CA GLU A 365 -17.63 -39.84 -2.36
C GLU A 365 -17.52 -38.90 -1.15
N MET A 366 -18.48 -37.99 -0.98
CA MET A 366 -18.58 -37.15 0.20
C MET A 366 -19.28 -37.86 1.36
N GLU A 367 -20.20 -38.80 1.10
CA GLU A 367 -20.86 -39.63 2.13
C GLU A 367 -19.92 -40.68 2.73
N GLU A 368 -19.01 -41.27 1.94
CA GLU A 368 -17.96 -42.19 2.44
C GLU A 368 -17.10 -41.57 3.58
N CYS A 369 -16.98 -40.24 3.63
CA CYS A 369 -16.26 -39.52 4.68
C CYS A 369 -16.89 -39.58 6.08
N GLU A 370 -18.16 -40.01 6.24
CA GLU A 370 -18.74 -40.24 7.57
C GLU A 370 -18.19 -41.51 8.24
N VAL A 371 -17.81 -42.52 7.45
CA VAL A 371 -17.62 -43.91 7.91
C VAL A 371 -16.38 -44.07 8.81
N VAL A 372 -15.36 -43.22 8.65
CA VAL A 372 -14.05 -43.34 9.34
C VAL A 372 -14.13 -43.10 10.86
N LYS A 373 -15.26 -42.66 11.41
CA LYS A 373 -15.42 -42.40 12.86
C LYS A 373 -15.98 -43.53 13.71
N ILE A 374 -16.44 -44.64 13.13
CA ILE A 374 -17.16 -45.69 13.91
C ILE A 374 -16.41 -47.04 13.96
N THR A 375 -15.51 -47.34 13.02
CA THR A 375 -14.73 -48.59 13.02
C THR A 375 -13.38 -48.48 13.72
N ALA A 376 -13.40 -48.14 15.02
CA ALA A 376 -12.29 -48.32 15.96
C ALA A 376 -12.71 -49.24 17.12
N THR A 377 -13.45 -50.30 16.81
CA THR A 377 -13.84 -51.33 17.77
C THR A 377 -12.64 -52.21 18.12
N LYS A 378 -12.22 -52.11 19.38
CA LYS A 378 -11.66 -53.18 20.22
C LYS A 378 -11.10 -54.40 19.48
N ASP A 379 -9.79 -54.59 19.56
CA ASP A 379 -9.27 -55.93 19.85
C ASP A 379 -8.28 -55.88 21.01
N LYS A 380 -8.41 -56.86 21.91
CA LYS A 380 -7.70 -56.92 23.18
C LYS A 380 -7.29 -58.37 23.43
N VAL A 381 -6.07 -58.71 23.06
CA VAL A 381 -5.43 -59.99 23.44
C VAL A 381 -4.18 -59.68 24.25
N THR A 382 -4.04 -60.37 25.38
CA THR A 382 -2.95 -60.23 26.35
C THR A 382 -2.28 -61.60 26.54
N VAL A 383 -1.22 -61.65 27.35
CA VAL A 383 -0.39 -62.83 27.69
C VAL A 383 0.66 -63.17 26.62
N GLY A 384 1.95 -63.35 26.94
CA GLY A 384 2.65 -63.19 28.22
C GLY A 384 3.96 -64.02 28.24
N GLY A 385 4.94 -63.62 29.06
CA GLY A 385 6.19 -64.37 29.25
C GLY A 385 7.44 -63.50 29.17
N ALA A 386 8.33 -63.63 30.15
CA ALA A 386 9.61 -62.94 30.23
C ALA A 386 10.73 -63.97 30.43
N GLU A 387 11.95 -63.68 29.98
CA GLU A 387 13.19 -63.92 30.73
C GLU A 387 14.42 -63.29 30.02
N SER A 388 15.53 -63.21 30.75
CA SER A 388 16.73 -62.44 30.39
C SER A 388 17.95 -63.34 30.15
N SER A 389 18.91 -62.87 29.33
CA SER A 389 20.32 -62.71 29.76
C SER A 389 21.28 -62.28 28.64
N THR A 390 22.40 -61.71 29.09
CA THR A 390 23.63 -61.30 28.39
C THR A 390 24.48 -62.51 27.93
N THR A 391 25.55 -62.48 27.11
CA THR A 391 26.57 -61.44 26.80
C THR A 391 27.51 -61.90 25.64
N ASN A 392 28.23 -60.93 25.02
CA ASN A 392 29.56 -61.03 24.36
C ASN A 392 29.78 -61.62 22.93
N THR A 393 30.64 -60.89 22.20
CA THR A 393 31.20 -61.02 20.82
C THR A 393 32.63 -61.62 20.87
N PRO A 394 33.53 -61.66 19.83
CA PRO A 394 33.55 -61.18 18.41
C PRO A 394 33.98 -62.33 17.42
N PRO A 395 34.78 -62.22 16.32
CA PRO A 395 35.30 -61.09 15.50
C PRO A 395 35.32 -61.23 13.93
N GLN A 396 35.63 -60.10 13.26
CA GLN A 396 36.36 -59.89 11.96
C GLN A 396 35.87 -60.44 10.59
N GLY A 397 35.88 -59.56 9.56
CA GLY A 397 35.67 -59.92 8.14
C GLY A 397 35.25 -58.76 7.20
N SER A 398 36.04 -57.69 7.12
CA SER A 398 35.79 -56.41 6.38
C SER A 398 35.23 -56.48 4.94
N LEU A 399 34.38 -55.52 4.53
CA LEU A 399 34.74 -54.40 3.59
C LEU A 399 33.56 -53.43 3.26
N PHE A 400 33.80 -52.11 3.45
CA PHE A 400 33.08 -50.90 2.95
C PHE A 400 31.54 -50.77 3.19
N THR A 401 30.94 -49.93 4.07
CA THR A 401 31.18 -48.61 4.71
C THR A 401 31.03 -47.38 3.78
N LEU A 402 30.33 -46.28 4.14
CA LEU A 402 30.18 -45.61 5.45
C LEU A 402 28.74 -45.14 5.80
N ARG A 403 28.26 -45.47 7.00
CA ARG A 403 27.20 -44.72 7.72
C ARG A 403 27.86 -43.71 8.67
N SER A 404 27.36 -42.48 8.75
CA SER A 404 27.82 -41.49 9.74
C SER A 404 27.28 -41.79 11.15
N LYS A 405 28.18 -41.76 12.15
CA LYS A 405 27.90 -42.09 13.56
C LYS A 405 27.02 -41.04 14.24
N ARG A 406 26.11 -41.49 15.12
CA ARG A 406 25.74 -40.70 16.32
C ARG A 406 26.88 -40.80 17.35
N PRO A 407 27.38 -39.70 17.92
CA PRO A 407 28.13 -39.73 19.18
C PRO A 407 27.16 -40.02 20.35
N GLY A 408 27.64 -40.77 21.36
CA GLY A 408 26.92 -40.89 22.63
C GLY A 408 27.08 -39.64 23.49
N LEU A 409 26.11 -39.36 24.37
CA LEU A 409 26.27 -38.34 25.40
C LEU A 409 27.25 -38.84 26.47
N GLY A 410 28.34 -38.10 26.66
CA GLY A 410 28.98 -37.97 27.96
C GLY A 410 28.40 -36.75 28.69
N LEU A 411 28.35 -36.80 30.03
CA LEU A 411 28.09 -35.62 30.84
C LEU A 411 29.31 -34.66 30.70
N PRO A 412 29.11 -33.35 30.49
CA PRO A 412 30.23 -32.41 30.41
C PRO A 412 30.75 -32.06 31.81
N ASP A 413 32.07 -32.03 31.95
CA ASP A 413 32.75 -31.60 33.18
C ASP A 413 32.42 -30.15 33.54
N SER A 414 32.18 -29.90 34.83
CA SER A 414 31.87 -28.59 35.37
C SER A 414 33.13 -27.71 35.50
N GLY A 415 33.51 -26.98 34.46
CA GLY A 415 34.67 -26.07 34.59
C GLY A 415 35.19 -25.25 33.40
N LEU A 416 34.45 -25.09 32.29
CA LEU A 416 34.95 -24.36 31.11
C LEU A 416 34.09 -23.14 30.74
N ASP A 417 34.66 -21.94 30.91
CA ASP A 417 34.15 -20.69 30.34
C ASP A 417 34.59 -20.57 28.86
N TYR A 418 33.66 -20.25 27.96
CA TYR A 418 33.94 -20.04 26.54
C TYR A 418 34.11 -18.55 26.23
N THR A 419 35.35 -18.08 26.11
CA THR A 419 35.68 -16.72 25.67
C THR A 419 35.74 -16.62 24.16
N LEU A 420 34.65 -16.17 23.54
CA LEU A 420 34.61 -15.78 22.12
C LEU A 420 35.20 -14.37 21.94
N SER A 421 36.49 -14.29 21.57
CA SER A 421 37.11 -13.01 21.21
C SER A 421 36.71 -12.59 19.79
N SER A 422 36.03 -11.46 19.68
CA SER A 422 35.83 -10.78 18.39
C SER A 422 37.15 -10.21 17.90
N SER A 423 37.60 -10.62 16.72
CA SER A 423 38.77 -10.04 16.05
C SER A 423 38.41 -8.70 15.42
N GLY A 424 38.38 -7.65 16.24
CA GLY A 424 38.16 -6.26 15.84
C GLY A 424 38.76 -5.29 16.85
N VAL A 425 39.53 -4.32 16.39
CA VAL A 425 40.31 -3.40 17.25
C VAL A 425 39.39 -2.53 18.12
N GLY A 426 39.58 -2.58 19.45
CA GLY A 426 39.21 -1.49 20.36
C GLY A 426 37.87 -1.59 21.12
N LYS A 427 37.01 -2.59 20.87
CA LYS A 427 35.72 -2.75 21.60
C LYS A 427 35.56 -4.17 22.15
N SER A 428 35.92 -4.41 23.43
CA SER A 428 35.67 -5.71 24.07
C SER A 428 34.25 -5.80 24.63
N LEU A 429 33.41 -6.58 23.94
CA LEU A 429 32.20 -7.19 24.48
C LEU A 429 32.59 -8.60 24.97
N ALA A 430 32.55 -8.83 26.28
CA ALA A 430 32.74 -10.17 26.84
C ALA A 430 31.38 -10.80 27.12
N LEU A 431 31.13 -12.00 26.61
CA LEU A 431 29.84 -12.69 26.70
C LEU A 431 30.06 -14.07 27.33
N ASN A 432 29.40 -14.34 28.47
CA ASN A 432 29.45 -15.61 29.18
C ASN A 432 28.07 -16.29 29.14
N VAL A 433 28.06 -17.58 28.82
CA VAL A 433 26.85 -18.37 28.54
C VAL A 433 26.87 -19.63 29.40
N LYS A 434 26.01 -19.68 30.43
CA LYS A 434 25.91 -20.84 31.34
C LYS A 434 24.58 -21.59 31.14
N PRO A 435 24.60 -22.88 30.79
CA PRO A 435 23.37 -23.68 30.74
C PRO A 435 22.79 -23.80 32.16
N LEU A 436 21.48 -23.56 32.29
CA LEU A 436 20.73 -23.72 33.55
C LEU A 436 19.85 -24.98 33.54
N SER A 437 19.36 -25.39 32.37
CA SER A 437 18.61 -26.64 32.17
C SER A 437 18.69 -27.09 30.71
N HIS A 438 18.06 -28.21 30.38
CA HIS A 438 17.92 -28.71 29.00
C HIS A 438 17.24 -27.71 28.04
N ASN A 439 16.40 -26.81 28.57
CA ASN A 439 15.63 -25.81 27.83
C ASN A 439 15.95 -24.35 28.20
N SER A 440 16.88 -24.08 29.14
CA SER A 440 17.19 -22.71 29.57
C SER A 440 18.69 -22.47 29.75
N VAL A 441 19.13 -21.29 29.33
CA VAL A 441 20.53 -20.84 29.36
C VAL A 441 20.55 -19.41 29.91
N ARG A 442 21.52 -19.10 30.77
CA ARG A 442 21.79 -17.75 31.25
C ARG A 442 22.89 -17.14 30.41
N VAL A 443 22.60 -16.01 29.77
CA VAL A 443 23.58 -15.19 29.07
C VAL A 443 23.84 -13.94 29.92
N THR A 444 25.11 -13.65 30.18
CA THR A 444 25.57 -12.43 30.85
C THR A 444 26.68 -11.81 30.04
N TRP A 445 26.69 -10.49 29.90
CA TRP A 445 27.72 -9.79 29.14
C TRP A 445 28.26 -8.58 29.90
N SER A 446 29.49 -8.18 29.57
CA SER A 446 30.09 -6.92 29.99
C SER A 446 30.65 -6.20 28.77
N VAL A 447 30.50 -4.87 28.76
CA VAL A 447 30.98 -3.99 27.68
C VAL A 447 31.86 -2.92 28.30
N ALA A 448 33.05 -2.70 27.75
CA ALA A 448 33.96 -1.67 28.25
C ALA A 448 33.51 -0.22 27.94
N GLN A 449 32.55 -0.03 27.01
CA GLN A 449 32.06 1.28 26.56
C GLN A 449 30.56 1.23 26.23
N PRO A 450 29.82 2.35 26.40
CA PRO A 450 28.41 2.43 26.01
C PRO A 450 28.23 2.42 24.49
N SER A 451 27.19 1.73 24.02
CA SER A 451 26.83 1.55 22.60
C SER A 451 25.30 1.49 22.47
N SER A 452 24.77 1.90 21.32
CA SER A 452 23.33 2.18 21.13
C SER A 452 22.46 0.94 20.96
N SER A 453 22.99 -0.15 20.41
CA SER A 453 22.28 -1.43 20.22
C SER A 453 23.26 -2.55 19.89
N PHE A 454 22.86 -3.81 20.15
CA PHE A 454 23.55 -5.00 19.64
C PHE A 454 22.53 -6.01 19.11
N ARG A 455 22.87 -6.71 18.01
CA ARG A 455 22.07 -7.83 17.50
C ARG A 455 22.74 -9.17 17.81
N LEU A 456 22.24 -9.87 18.82
CA LEU A 456 22.68 -11.22 19.16
C LEU A 456 21.90 -12.25 18.31
N SER A 457 22.62 -13.06 17.52
CA SER A 457 22.02 -14.13 16.70
C SER A 457 22.65 -15.48 17.06
N TRP A 458 21.83 -16.46 17.47
CA TRP A 458 22.28 -17.82 17.76
C TRP A 458 21.45 -18.87 17.00
N LEU A 459 22.10 -19.98 16.64
CA LEU A 459 21.48 -21.12 15.98
C LEU A 459 21.72 -22.38 16.81
N ARG A 460 20.64 -23.05 17.25
CA ARG A 460 20.69 -24.34 17.95
C ARG A 460 20.37 -25.47 16.97
N LEU A 461 21.41 -26.14 16.47
CA LEU A 461 21.28 -27.30 15.60
C LEU A 461 20.97 -28.56 16.44
N GLY A 462 19.71 -28.69 16.85
CA GLY A 462 19.18 -29.85 17.59
C GLY A 462 19.85 -30.05 18.97
N THR A 463 20.44 -31.22 19.17
CA THR A 463 21.18 -31.58 20.40
C THR A 463 22.66 -31.18 20.37
N GLY A 464 23.13 -30.51 19.32
CA GLY A 464 24.50 -30.00 19.22
C GLY A 464 24.71 -28.66 19.93
N ASN A 465 25.97 -28.26 20.08
CA ASN A 465 26.36 -26.96 20.65
C ASN A 465 25.75 -25.81 19.84
N ALA A 466 25.26 -24.78 20.53
CA ALA A 466 24.80 -23.57 19.88
C ALA A 466 26.00 -22.79 19.33
N MET A 467 25.95 -22.43 18.04
CA MET A 467 26.88 -21.46 17.47
C MET A 467 26.15 -20.12 17.29
N GLY A 468 26.83 -19.04 17.65
CA GLY A 468 26.30 -17.68 17.58
C GLY A 468 27.29 -16.74 16.90
N SER A 469 26.73 -15.71 16.28
CA SER A 469 27.46 -14.62 15.66
C SER A 469 26.90 -13.30 16.19
N ILE A 470 27.77 -12.33 16.42
CA ILE A 470 27.41 -10.98 16.85
C ILE A 470 27.87 -10.03 15.75
N THR A 471 26.95 -9.18 15.29
CA THR A 471 27.22 -8.05 14.42
C THR A 471 26.68 -6.79 15.10
N GLU A 472 27.42 -5.69 14.99
CA GLU A 472 26.98 -4.35 15.47
C GLU A 472 25.70 -3.92 14.73
#